data_AF-A0A2R4PH23-F1
#
_entry.id   AF-A0A2R4PH23-F1
#
_cell.length_a   1.000
_cell.length_b   1.000
_cell.length_c   1.000
_cell.angle_alpha   90.00
_cell.angle_beta   90.00
_cell.angle_gamma   90.00
#
_symmetry.space_group_name_H-M   'P 1'
#
loop_
_entity.id
_entity.type
_entity.pdbx_description
1 polymer ?
#
loop_
_entity_poly.entity_id
_entity_poly.type
_entity_poly.pdbx_seq_one_letter_code
_entity_poly.pdbx_strand_id
1 'polypeptide(L)'
;MKNNKVIQLPEVNRTYRNPADLYIDDAAKTAEAANKYAQELRAEFIELLMPAITRTDVRIAGRFTSLINELCTMTFMTNKNLNKIKQP
;
A
#
# COMPACT_ATOMS: atom_id res chain seq x y z
N MET A 1 34.29 -2.12 18.74
CA MET A 1 33.07 -1.37 18.40
C MET A 1 32.52 -1.95 17.10
N LYS A 2 31.26 -2.40 17.07
CA LYS A 2 30.63 -2.94 15.85
C LYS A 2 30.23 -1.75 14.97
N ASN A 3 30.73 -1.71 13.73
CA ASN A 3 30.40 -0.68 12.76
C ASN A 3 28.92 -0.79 12.38
N ASN A 4 28.05 0.00 13.02
CA ASN A 4 26.70 0.26 12.53
C ASN A 4 26.82 1.12 11.27
N LYS A 5 27.11 0.49 10.12
CA LYS A 5 26.83 1.10 8.83
C LYS A 5 25.31 1.25 8.75
N VAL A 6 24.82 2.44 9.04
CA VAL A 6 23.45 2.84 8.71
C VAL A 6 23.29 2.56 7.22
N ILE A 7 22.46 1.58 6.88
CA ILE A 7 22.13 1.30 5.48
C ILE A 7 21.40 2.55 5.00
N GLN A 8 22.11 3.41 4.28
CA GLN A 8 21.53 4.55 3.61
C GLN A 8 20.66 3.96 2.51
N LEU A 9 19.34 3.94 2.74
CA LEU A 9 18.40 3.57 1.71
C LEU A 9 18.55 4.59 0.56
N PRO A 10 18.53 4.14 -0.71
CA PRO A 10 18.61 5.05 -1.84
C PRO A 10 17.49 6.10 -1.73
N GLU A 11 17.79 7.34 -2.14
CA GLU A 11 16.78 8.39 -2.22
C GLU A 11 15.69 7.94 -3.21
N VAL A 12 14.55 7.55 -2.68
CA VAL A 12 13.39 7.21 -3.48
C VAL A 12 12.76 8.53 -3.91
N ASN A 13 12.90 8.87 -5.19
CA ASN A 13 12.24 10.03 -5.77
C ASN A 13 10.72 9.79 -5.71
N ARG A 14 10.03 10.39 -4.73
CA ARG A 14 8.59 10.21 -4.50
C ARG A 14 7.72 10.97 -5.52
N THR A 15 8.29 11.39 -6.65
CA THR A 15 7.60 12.08 -7.76
C THR A 15 6.62 11.18 -8.53
N TYR A 16 6.07 10.14 -7.90
CA TYR A 16 5.15 9.23 -8.58
C TYR A 16 3.75 9.82 -8.77
N ARG A 17 3.35 10.87 -8.02
CA ARG A 17 2.06 11.55 -8.21
C ARG A 17 2.13 13.04 -7.91
N ASN A 18 1.48 13.81 -8.76
CA ASN A 18 1.22 15.21 -8.48
C ASN A 18 0.16 15.26 -7.35
N PRO A 19 0.40 15.94 -6.22
CA PRO A 19 -0.59 16.04 -5.13
C PRO A 19 -1.95 16.58 -5.60
N ALA A 20 -1.95 17.35 -6.69
CA ALA A 20 -3.15 17.84 -7.36
C ALA A 20 -4.06 16.73 -7.93
N ASP A 21 -3.56 15.51 -8.13
CA ASP A 21 -4.33 14.37 -8.67
C ASP A 21 -5.19 13.69 -7.59
N LEU A 22 -5.00 14.04 -6.30
CA LEU A 22 -5.73 13.49 -5.17
C LEU A 22 -6.71 14.52 -4.60
N TYR A 23 -7.88 14.63 -5.21
CA TYR A 23 -8.95 15.48 -4.69
C TYR A 23 -9.82 14.72 -3.67
N ILE A 24 -9.53 14.92 -2.38
CA ILE A 24 -10.27 14.36 -1.24
C ILE A 24 -11.05 15.49 -0.56
N ASP A 25 -12.38 15.44 -0.65
CA ASP A 25 -13.28 16.41 -0.01
C ASP A 25 -14.29 15.75 0.96
N ASP A 26 -14.39 14.42 0.97
CA ASP A 26 -15.24 13.67 1.88
C ASP A 26 -14.66 12.31 2.29
N ALA A 27 -15.33 11.67 3.25
CA ALA A 27 -14.95 10.35 3.76
C ALA A 27 -15.03 9.24 2.70
N ALA A 28 -15.96 9.34 1.74
CA ALA A 28 -16.12 8.34 0.69
C ALA A 28 -14.97 8.41 -0.33
N LYS A 29 -14.59 9.60 -0.78
CA LYS A 29 -13.41 9.81 -1.65
C LYS A 29 -12.12 9.44 -0.95
N THR A 30 -12.03 9.67 0.36
CA THR A 30 -10.90 9.19 1.18
C THR A 30 -10.80 7.66 1.10
N ALA A 31 -11.93 6.96 1.30
CA ALA A 31 -11.96 5.50 1.27
C ALA A 31 -11.74 4.92 -0.13
N GLU A 32 -12.26 5.57 -1.17
CA GLU A 32 -12.01 5.23 -2.57
C GLU A 32 -10.52 5.35 -2.91
N ALA A 33 -9.91 6.49 -2.58
CA ALA A 33 -8.49 6.72 -2.80
C ALA A 33 -7.63 5.74 -2.01
N ALA A 34 -7.93 5.51 -0.73
CA ALA A 34 -7.22 4.53 0.10
C ALA A 34 -7.31 3.12 -0.49
N ASN A 35 -8.48 2.72 -0.99
CA ASN A 35 -8.65 1.43 -1.65
C ASN A 35 -7.83 1.33 -2.93
N LYS A 36 -7.84 2.38 -3.78
CA LYS A 36 -7.00 2.44 -4.98
C LYS A 36 -5.51 2.30 -4.63
N TYR A 37 -5.03 3.07 -3.66
CA TYR A 37 -3.63 3.02 -3.23
C TYR A 37 -3.23 1.67 -2.65
N ALA A 38 -4.10 1.01 -1.89
CA ALA A 38 -3.82 -0.33 -1.37
C ALA A 38 -3.65 -1.36 -2.51
N GLN A 39 -4.48 -1.29 -3.56
CA GLN A 39 -4.36 -2.16 -4.73
C GLN A 39 -3.08 -1.90 -5.51
N GLU A 40 -2.70 -0.63 -5.69
CA GLU A 40 -1.46 -0.25 -6.37
C GLU A 40 -0.23 -0.71 -5.59
N LEU A 41 -0.20 -0.48 -4.27
CA LEU A 41 0.85 -1.00 -3.39
C LEU A 41 0.98 -2.51 -3.50
N ARG A 42 -0.14 -3.23 -3.56
CA ARG A 42 -0.15 -4.69 -3.75
C ARG A 42 0.45 -5.10 -5.08
N ALA A 43 0.09 -4.43 -6.17
CA ALA A 43 0.65 -4.70 -7.49
C ALA A 43 2.16 -4.47 -7.52
N GLU A 44 2.63 -3.30 -7.06
CA GLU A 44 4.05 -2.96 -7.01
C GLU A 44 4.83 -3.90 -6.11
N PHE A 45 4.28 -4.28 -4.95
CA PHE A 45 4.93 -5.24 -4.06
C PHE A 45 5.12 -6.61 -4.74
N ILE A 46 4.07 -7.14 -5.37
CA ILE A 46 4.12 -8.45 -6.06
C ILE A 46 5.11 -8.43 -7.22
N GLU A 47 5.11 -7.35 -8.00
CA GLU A 47 5.94 -7.23 -9.20
C GLU A 47 7.42 -6.97 -8.85
N LEU A 48 7.70 -6.02 -7.95
CA LEU A 48 9.04 -5.49 -7.76
C LEU A 48 9.78 -6.11 -6.58
N LEU A 49 9.08 -6.38 -5.47
CA LEU A 49 9.73 -6.70 -4.19
C LEU A 49 9.59 -8.17 -3.81
N MET A 50 8.41 -8.76 -3.99
CA MET A 50 8.14 -10.14 -3.59
C MET A 50 9.15 -11.15 -4.17
N PRO A 51 9.59 -11.09 -5.44
CA PRO A 51 10.58 -12.04 -5.97
C PRO A 51 11.96 -11.91 -5.31
N ALA A 52 12.37 -10.67 -4.97
CA ALA A 52 13.63 -10.44 -4.28
C ALA A 52 13.57 -10.96 -2.83
N ILE A 53 12.51 -10.62 -2.10
CA ILE A 53 12.33 -11.04 -0.70
C ILE A 53 12.21 -12.57 -0.62
N THR A 54 11.46 -13.20 -1.53
CA THR A 54 11.25 -14.67 -1.53
C THR A 54 12.56 -15.44 -1.71
N ARG A 55 13.50 -14.91 -2.51
CA ARG A 55 14.84 -15.49 -2.67
C ARG A 55 15.68 -15.44 -1.39
N THR A 56 15.37 -14.52 -0.47
CA THR A 56 16.09 -14.36 0.80
C THR A 56 15.39 -15.06 1.97
N ASP A 57 14.08 -14.82 2.16
CA ASP A 57 13.26 -15.50 3.16
C ASP A 57 11.78 -15.53 2.72
N VAL A 58 11.31 -16.72 2.35
CA VAL A 58 9.93 -16.97 1.91
C VAL A 58 8.88 -16.66 2.99
N ARG A 59 9.22 -16.80 4.28
CA ARG A 59 8.30 -16.50 5.39
C ARG A 59 8.11 -15.00 5.53
N ILE A 60 9.18 -14.22 5.35
CA ILE A 60 9.09 -12.76 5.33
C ILE A 60 8.25 -12.31 4.15
N ALA A 61 8.49 -12.85 2.95
CA ALA A 61 7.65 -12.55 1.77
C ALA A 61 6.17 -12.85 2.05
N GLY A 62 5.86 -14.04 2.59
CA GLY A 62 4.50 -14.42 2.97
C GLY A 62 3.85 -13.47 3.97
N ARG A 63 4.58 -13.03 5.00
CA ARG A 63 4.05 -12.08 6.00
C ARG A 63 3.69 -10.73 5.36
N PHE A 64 4.53 -10.18 4.50
CA PHE A 64 4.20 -8.93 3.79
C PHE A 64 3.01 -9.10 2.84
N THR A 65 2.95 -10.22 2.10
CA THR A 65 1.79 -10.55 1.26
C THR A 65 0.48 -10.58 2.07
N SER A 66 0.48 -11.24 3.24
CA SER A 66 -0.69 -11.28 4.12
C SER A 66 -1.12 -9.89 4.59
N LEU A 67 -0.18 -9.09 5.11
CA LEU A 67 -0.48 -7.73 5.61
C LEU A 67 -1.06 -6.83 4.51
N ILE A 68 -0.51 -6.90 3.29
CA ILE A 68 -0.98 -6.11 2.15
C ILE A 68 -2.38 -6.57 1.72
N ASN A 69 -2.64 -7.89 1.69
CA ASN A 69 -3.97 -8.41 1.38
C ASN A 69 -5.00 -7.98 2.43
N GLU A 70 -4.66 -8.04 3.73
CA GLU A 70 -5.51 -7.56 4.82
C GLU A 70 -5.81 -6.07 4.69
N LEU A 71 -4.81 -5.26 4.34
CA LEU A 71 -4.99 -3.84 4.06
C LEU A 71 -5.97 -3.62 2.90
N CYS A 72 -5.79 -4.31 1.77
CA CYS A 72 -6.72 -4.26 0.64
C CYS A 72 -8.15 -4.63 1.05
N THR A 73 -8.33 -5.66 1.88
CA THR A 73 -9.64 -6.05 2.39
C THR A 73 -10.25 -4.96 3.26
N MET A 74 -9.48 -4.38 4.20
CA MET A 74 -9.95 -3.31 5.06
C MET A 74 -10.38 -2.08 4.26
N THR A 75 -9.56 -1.62 3.31
CA THR A 75 -9.89 -0.45 2.48
C THR A 75 -11.10 -0.71 1.58
N PHE A 76 -11.23 -1.92 1.04
CA PHE A 76 -12.39 -2.32 0.26
C PHE A 76 -13.67 -2.28 1.09
N MET A 77 -13.63 -2.85 2.30
CA MET A 77 -14.79 -2.89 3.21
C MET A 77 -15.17 -1.49 3.70
N THR A 78 -14.19 -0.63 4.01
CA THR A 78 -14.45 0.77 4.37
C THR A 78 -15.13 1.52 3.22
N ASN A 79 -14.60 1.41 2.00
CA ASN A 79 -15.21 2.04 0.82
C ASN A 79 -16.63 1.52 0.58
N LYS A 80 -16.83 0.19 0.66
CA LYS A 80 -18.14 -0.44 0.52
C LYS A 80 -19.14 0.06 1.58
N ASN A 81 -18.73 0.15 2.84
CA ASN A 81 -19.61 0.57 3.93
C ASN A 81 -20.04 2.04 3.80
N LEU A 82 -19.13 2.93 3.40
CA LEU A 82 -19.44 4.35 3.20
C LEU A 82 -20.36 4.58 2.00
N ASN A 83 -20.22 3.80 0.93
CA ASN A 83 -21.10 3.90 -0.23
C ASN A 83 -22.49 3.28 0.02
N LYS A 84 -22.61 2.31 0.94
CA LYS A 84 -23.92 1.80 1.39
C LYS A 84 -24.72 2.84 2.17
N ILE A 85 -24.05 3.67 2.97
CA ILE A 85 -24.69 4.74 3.76
C ILE A 85 -25.28 5.85 2.86
N LYS A 86 -24.83 5.97 1.61
CA LYS A 86 -25.31 6.97 0.64
C LYS A 86 -26.57 6.54 -0.15
N GLN A 87 -27.13 5.35 0.06
CA GLN A 87 -28.41 4.95 -0.55
C GLN A 87 -29.57 5.23 0.44
N PRO A 88 -30.53 6.12 0.10
CA PRO A 88 -31.70 6.38 0.92
C PRO A 88 -32.66 5.19 1.01
#